data_AF-A0A7Y6F8X0-F1
#
_entry.id   AF-A0A7Y6F8X0-F1
#
_cell.length_a   1.000
_cell.length_b   1.000
_cell.length_c   1.000
_cell.angle_alpha   90.00
_cell.angle_beta   90.00
_cell.angle_gamma   90.00
#
_symmetry.space_group_name_H-M   'P 1'
#
loop_
_entity.id
_entity.type
_entity.pdbx_description
1 polymer ?
#
loop_
_entity_poly.entity_id
_entity_poly.type
_entity_poly.pdbx_seq_one_letter_code
_entity_poly.pdbx_strand_id
1 'polypeptide(L)'
;MTSFDSSPSLTAWRALLAVAVVFVMLATTGWSAVRDRHFEGERELALASWARDRTMGRALPEVGAPAYRMAHFFATLTSGQRLALADRHPWIVGNLNGAPVTLRYHANRLALKRAAAVEQRRTYDEGLTALGRDEAARRMHRFRSMLAKDRQILAFDPSGRGRAAEVFGDLDRASRVSVVVPGVDTELLTLERTRRVNSAPVGMAKSLYGAERAASPGTRTAVIAWADYTAPAGLGVDAMLGGLAAEGAVRLNALVGALPGASTVSLFCHSYGSVVCGVAAGKAPRRVADIAVAGSPGMRAESAARLDTDARIWAMRDRDDWIEDVPHLEFGGIGHGADPVDPAFGARLVSAAGASGHSGYFEPGTESLGNLAAIAVGAYGSVRCATADGACRSGISAERET
;
A
#
# COMPACT_ATOMS: atom_id res chain seq x y z
N MET A 1 -35.01 -47.69 40.96
CA MET A 1 -34.80 -47.63 39.50
C MET A 1 -33.61 -46.72 39.28
N THR A 2 -32.48 -47.32 38.89
CA THR A 2 -31.15 -46.72 38.91
C THR A 2 -30.93 -45.78 37.74
N SER A 3 -30.49 -44.56 38.08
CA SER A 3 -30.02 -43.50 37.18
C SER A 3 -28.87 -43.98 36.30
N PHE A 4 -28.95 -43.74 34.98
CA PHE A 4 -27.80 -43.75 34.08
C PHE A 4 -27.49 -42.31 33.67
N ASP A 5 -26.80 -41.61 34.57
CA ASP A 5 -26.05 -40.40 34.26
C ASP A 5 -24.75 -40.83 33.55
N SER A 6 -24.86 -41.19 32.28
CA SER A 6 -23.70 -41.53 31.45
C SER A 6 -23.08 -40.23 30.94
N SER A 7 -22.27 -39.60 31.79
CA SER A 7 -21.39 -38.51 31.36
C SER A 7 -20.50 -39.02 30.22
N PRO A 8 -20.47 -38.37 29.04
CA PRO A 8 -19.66 -38.82 27.92
C PRO A 8 -18.18 -38.89 28.33
N SER A 9 -17.50 -39.97 27.93
CA SER A 9 -16.08 -40.16 28.24
C SER A 9 -15.23 -39.00 27.72
N LEU A 10 -14.11 -38.72 28.40
CA LEU A 10 -13.20 -37.61 28.06
C LEU A 10 -12.72 -37.66 26.59
N THR A 11 -12.63 -38.87 26.02
CA THR A 11 -12.35 -39.12 24.60
C THR A 11 -13.50 -38.72 23.68
N ALA A 12 -14.75 -38.97 24.05
CA ALA A 12 -15.92 -38.52 23.30
C ALA A 12 -16.04 -36.99 23.28
N TRP A 13 -15.73 -36.34 24.41
CA TRP A 13 -15.68 -34.87 24.50
C TRP A 13 -14.60 -34.25 23.61
N ARG A 14 -13.41 -34.86 23.57
CA ARG A 14 -12.31 -34.42 22.69
C ARG A 14 -12.63 -34.61 21.21
N ALA A 15 -13.28 -35.71 20.83
CA ALA A 15 -13.71 -35.96 19.47
C ALA A 15 -14.78 -34.95 19.01
N LEU A 16 -15.76 -34.65 19.87
CA LEU A 16 -16.79 -33.64 19.58
C LEU A 16 -16.21 -32.23 19.46
N LEU A 17 -15.25 -31.85 20.32
CA LEU A 17 -14.52 -30.59 20.19
C LEU A 17 -13.72 -30.51 18.91
N ALA A 18 -13.01 -31.58 18.52
CA ALA A 18 -12.25 -31.62 17.28
C ALA A 18 -13.16 -31.48 16.05
N VAL A 19 -14.30 -32.18 16.03
CA VAL A 19 -15.30 -32.05 14.97
C VAL A 19 -15.91 -30.65 14.95
N ALA A 20 -16.22 -30.05 16.10
CA ALA A 20 -16.74 -28.70 16.19
C ALA A 20 -15.72 -27.66 15.70
N VAL A 21 -14.44 -27.80 16.04
CA VAL A 21 -13.36 -26.94 15.53
C VAL A 21 -13.20 -27.10 14.03
N VAL A 22 -13.23 -28.32 13.50
CA VAL A 22 -13.21 -28.58 12.04
C VAL A 22 -14.44 -27.98 11.36
N PHE A 23 -15.62 -28.06 11.96
CA PHE A 23 -16.84 -27.45 11.41
C PHE A 23 -16.80 -25.92 11.46
N VAL A 24 -16.26 -25.32 12.52
CA VAL A 24 -16.04 -23.87 12.62
C VAL A 24 -14.97 -23.43 11.62
N MET A 25 -13.90 -24.20 11.42
CA MET A 25 -12.89 -23.94 10.40
C MET A 25 -13.46 -24.09 8.98
N LEU A 26 -14.26 -25.12 8.70
CA LEU A 26 -14.92 -25.31 7.40
C LEU A 26 -16.00 -24.26 7.14
N ALA A 27 -16.72 -23.82 8.19
CA ALA A 27 -17.70 -22.75 8.08
C ALA A 27 -17.02 -21.39 7.86
N THR A 28 -15.87 -21.12 8.49
CA THR A 28 -15.14 -19.85 8.30
C THR A 28 -14.38 -19.81 6.96
N THR A 29 -13.84 -20.94 6.50
CA THR A 29 -13.14 -21.06 5.20
C THR A 29 -14.11 -21.19 4.02
N GLY A 30 -15.23 -21.91 4.16
CA GLY A 30 -16.27 -22.03 3.14
C GLY A 30 -17.07 -20.74 2.93
N TRP A 31 -17.24 -19.91 3.96
CA TRP A 31 -17.98 -18.65 3.87
C TRP A 31 -17.13 -17.48 3.33
N SER A 32 -15.81 -17.55 3.47
CA SER A 32 -14.88 -16.61 2.83
C SER A 32 -14.68 -16.94 1.34
N ALA A 33 -14.58 -18.23 0.97
CA ALA A 33 -14.31 -18.67 -0.40
C ALA A 33 -15.44 -18.46 -1.43
N VAL A 34 -16.67 -18.11 -1.00
CA VAL A 34 -17.81 -17.84 -1.91
C VAL A 34 -18.00 -16.33 -2.16
N ARG A 35 -17.38 -15.47 -1.34
CA ARG A 35 -17.63 -14.02 -1.32
C ARG A 35 -16.90 -13.24 -2.43
N ASP A 36 -15.78 -13.78 -2.92
CA ASP A 36 -14.81 -13.04 -3.74
C ASP A 36 -14.65 -13.51 -5.20
N ARG A 37 -15.33 -14.60 -5.59
CA ARG A 37 -15.14 -15.23 -6.91
C ARG A 37 -15.54 -14.35 -8.10
N HIS A 38 -16.41 -13.34 -7.92
CA HIS A 38 -16.96 -12.60 -9.05
C HIS A 38 -15.92 -11.69 -9.71
N PHE A 39 -15.19 -10.88 -8.93
CA PHE A 39 -14.11 -10.05 -9.48
C PHE A 39 -12.86 -10.85 -9.82
N GLU A 40 -12.60 -11.94 -9.10
CA GLU A 40 -11.57 -12.92 -9.51
C GLU A 40 -11.89 -13.48 -10.91
N GLY A 41 -13.13 -13.88 -11.15
CA GLY A 41 -13.60 -14.33 -12.47
C GLY A 41 -13.54 -13.24 -13.54
N GLU A 42 -13.92 -11.99 -13.24
CA GLU A 42 -13.78 -10.87 -14.20
C GLU A 42 -12.31 -10.60 -14.55
N ARG A 43 -11.41 -10.70 -13.57
CA ARG A 43 -9.97 -10.51 -13.78
C ARG A 43 -9.38 -11.64 -14.62
N GLU A 44 -9.71 -12.89 -14.33
CA GLU A 44 -9.28 -14.04 -15.13
C GLU A 44 -9.75 -13.93 -16.58
N LEU A 45 -11.01 -13.54 -16.79
CA LEU A 45 -11.55 -13.28 -18.12
C LEU A 45 -10.82 -12.13 -18.82
N ALA A 46 -10.48 -11.05 -18.09
CA ALA A 46 -9.72 -9.93 -18.63
C ALA A 46 -8.29 -10.34 -19.02
N LEU A 47 -7.61 -11.16 -18.20
CA LEU A 47 -6.29 -11.71 -18.50
C LEU A 47 -6.33 -12.60 -19.73
N ALA A 48 -7.31 -13.50 -19.82
CA ALA A 48 -7.49 -14.39 -20.96
C ALA A 48 -7.85 -13.62 -22.24
N SER A 49 -8.64 -12.56 -22.11
CA SER A 49 -8.97 -11.64 -23.22
C SER A 49 -7.72 -10.92 -23.71
N TRP A 50 -6.92 -10.34 -22.82
CA TRP A 50 -5.66 -9.68 -23.16
C TRP A 50 -4.67 -10.62 -23.86
N ALA A 51 -4.50 -11.83 -23.35
CA ALA A 51 -3.56 -12.82 -23.91
C ALA A 51 -3.91 -13.25 -25.34
N ARG A 52 -5.21 -13.25 -25.71
CA ARG A 52 -5.67 -13.58 -27.07
C ARG A 52 -5.75 -12.38 -28.00
N ASP A 53 -5.71 -11.18 -27.45
CA ASP A 53 -5.91 -9.96 -28.23
C ASP A 53 -4.67 -9.59 -29.05
N ARG A 54 -4.91 -8.81 -30.09
CA ARG A 54 -3.88 -8.32 -31.02
C ARG A 54 -4.13 -6.86 -31.31
N THR A 55 -3.04 -6.10 -31.45
CA THR A 55 -3.08 -4.72 -31.94
C THR A 55 -2.17 -4.61 -33.14
N MET A 56 -2.69 -4.11 -34.26
CA MET A 56 -1.96 -4.04 -35.55
C MET A 56 -1.43 -5.43 -36.00
N GLY A 57 -2.22 -6.48 -35.80
CA GLY A 57 -1.86 -7.87 -36.14
C GLY A 57 -0.81 -8.52 -35.20
N ARG A 58 -0.22 -7.76 -34.28
CA ARG A 58 0.78 -8.24 -33.32
C ARG A 58 0.12 -8.64 -32.00
N ALA A 59 0.62 -9.72 -31.40
CA ALA A 59 0.22 -10.12 -30.05
C ALA A 59 0.59 -9.05 -29.03
N LEU A 60 -0.23 -8.89 -28.00
CA LEU A 60 0.07 -8.01 -26.88
C LEU A 60 1.20 -8.61 -26.02
N PRO A 61 2.04 -7.78 -25.36
CA PRO A 61 3.00 -8.29 -24.39
C PRO A 61 2.30 -8.98 -23.22
N GLU A 62 2.93 -9.98 -22.61
CA GLU A 62 2.43 -10.58 -21.39
C GLU A 62 2.24 -9.55 -20.27
N VAL A 63 1.21 -9.72 -19.44
CA VAL A 63 0.89 -8.79 -18.34
C VAL A 63 2.03 -8.71 -17.30
N GLY A 64 2.81 -9.79 -17.16
CA GLY A 64 4.01 -9.84 -16.31
C GLY A 64 5.31 -9.40 -16.99
N ALA A 65 5.25 -8.90 -18.23
CA ALA A 65 6.44 -8.42 -18.91
C ALA A 65 7.11 -7.27 -18.14
N PRO A 66 8.44 -7.15 -18.18
CA PRO A 66 9.14 -6.04 -17.55
C PRO A 66 8.61 -4.67 -18.00
N ALA A 67 8.54 -3.71 -17.08
CA ALA A 67 7.94 -2.39 -17.33
C ALA A 67 8.53 -1.67 -18.55
N TYR A 68 9.84 -1.79 -18.79
CA TYR A 68 10.49 -1.19 -19.96
C TYR A 68 9.97 -1.78 -21.29
N ARG A 69 9.68 -3.09 -21.34
CA ARG A 69 9.14 -3.76 -22.53
C ARG A 69 7.70 -3.30 -22.76
N MET A 70 6.92 -3.18 -21.69
CA MET A 70 5.55 -2.68 -21.76
C MET A 70 5.52 -1.21 -22.22
N ALA A 71 6.40 -0.36 -21.67
CA ALA A 71 6.53 1.03 -22.08
C ALA A 71 6.93 1.17 -23.56
N HIS A 72 7.89 0.38 -24.01
CA HIS A 72 8.27 0.35 -25.43
C HIS A 72 7.08 -0.06 -26.32
N PHE A 73 6.33 -1.09 -25.93
CA PHE A 73 5.12 -1.50 -26.66
C PHE A 73 4.13 -0.33 -26.80
N PHE A 74 3.76 0.32 -25.70
CA PHE A 74 2.86 1.47 -25.77
C PHE A 74 3.44 2.62 -26.61
N ALA A 75 4.75 2.86 -26.54
CA ALA A 75 5.42 3.88 -27.35
C ALA A 75 5.24 3.65 -28.86
N THR A 76 5.15 2.40 -29.32
CA THR A 76 4.89 2.07 -30.74
C THR A 76 3.46 2.35 -31.21
N LEU A 77 2.53 2.55 -30.28
CA LEU A 77 1.12 2.78 -30.58
C LEU A 77 0.80 4.27 -30.73
N THR A 78 -0.11 4.61 -31.64
CA THR A 78 -0.71 5.95 -31.72
C THR A 78 -1.61 6.22 -30.52
N SER A 79 -1.89 7.50 -30.22
CA SER A 79 -2.78 7.87 -29.12
C SER A 79 -4.16 7.20 -29.20
N GLY A 80 -4.74 7.11 -30.40
CA GLY A 80 -6.01 6.42 -30.63
C GLY A 80 -5.95 4.92 -30.36
N GLN A 81 -4.85 4.26 -30.75
CA GLN A 81 -4.64 2.83 -30.47
C GLN A 81 -4.46 2.55 -28.97
N ARG A 82 -3.72 3.41 -28.26
CA ARG A 82 -3.55 3.31 -26.80
C ARG A 82 -4.90 3.42 -26.10
N LEU A 83 -5.70 4.41 -26.48
CA LEU A 83 -7.02 4.64 -25.90
C LEU A 83 -7.97 3.46 -26.17
N ALA A 84 -8.01 2.98 -27.42
CA ALA A 84 -8.81 1.82 -27.79
C ALA A 84 -8.39 0.54 -27.03
N LEU A 85 -7.10 0.39 -26.71
CA LEU A 85 -6.63 -0.72 -25.89
C LEU A 85 -7.08 -0.60 -24.42
N ALA A 86 -7.00 0.61 -23.86
CA ALA A 86 -7.48 0.90 -22.50
C ALA A 86 -9.00 0.75 -22.35
N ASP A 87 -9.78 1.12 -23.38
CA ASP A 87 -11.24 0.98 -23.38
C ASP A 87 -11.68 -0.49 -23.39
N ARG A 88 -10.98 -1.32 -24.16
CA ARG A 88 -11.25 -2.76 -24.27
C ARG A 88 -10.78 -3.54 -23.05
N HIS A 89 -9.61 -3.20 -22.50
CA HIS A 89 -8.99 -3.91 -21.37
C HIS A 89 -8.69 -3.02 -20.16
N PRO A 90 -9.69 -2.35 -19.57
CA PRO A 90 -9.43 -1.38 -18.50
C PRO A 90 -8.86 -2.01 -17.24
N TRP A 91 -9.31 -3.23 -16.89
CA TRP A 91 -8.80 -4.00 -15.75
C TRP A 91 -7.31 -4.34 -15.85
N ILE A 92 -6.81 -4.44 -17.08
CA ILE A 92 -5.40 -4.79 -17.35
C ILE A 92 -4.59 -3.51 -17.47
N VAL A 93 -4.91 -2.65 -18.46
CA VAL A 93 -4.13 -1.45 -18.76
C VAL A 93 -3.97 -0.53 -17.55
N GLY A 94 -5.01 -0.39 -16.73
CA GLY A 94 -4.98 0.40 -15.49
C GLY A 94 -3.92 -0.04 -14.49
N ASN A 95 -3.56 -1.33 -14.50
CA ASN A 95 -2.63 -1.95 -13.55
C ASN A 95 -1.28 -2.33 -14.19
N LEU A 96 -1.05 -2.01 -15.46
CA LEU A 96 0.20 -2.33 -16.16
C LEU A 96 1.31 -1.34 -15.81
N ASN A 97 2.34 -1.85 -15.14
CA ASN A 97 3.61 -1.15 -15.02
C ASN A 97 4.23 -0.95 -16.41
N GLY A 98 4.64 0.29 -16.72
CA GLY A 98 5.11 0.71 -18.04
C GLY A 98 4.02 1.24 -18.98
N ALA A 99 2.72 1.11 -18.66
CA ALA A 99 1.70 1.84 -19.39
C ALA A 99 1.79 3.36 -19.08
N PRO A 100 1.52 4.25 -20.05
CA PRO A 100 1.50 5.70 -19.80
C PRO A 100 0.56 6.04 -18.63
N VAL A 101 1.00 6.92 -17.73
CA VAL A 101 0.30 7.21 -16.47
C VAL A 101 -1.14 7.69 -16.72
N THR A 102 -1.31 8.63 -17.64
CA THR A 102 -2.64 9.14 -18.03
C THR A 102 -3.55 8.05 -18.61
N LEU A 103 -2.98 7.07 -19.30
CA LEU A 103 -3.72 5.92 -19.82
C LEU A 103 -4.18 4.99 -18.69
N ARG A 104 -3.33 4.80 -17.65
CA ARG A 104 -3.70 4.05 -16.45
C ARG A 104 -4.85 4.71 -15.73
N TYR A 105 -4.83 6.04 -15.56
CA TYR A 105 -5.93 6.78 -14.95
C TYR A 105 -7.24 6.61 -15.71
N HIS A 106 -7.19 6.71 -17.04
CA HIS A 106 -8.36 6.49 -17.89
C HIS A 106 -8.92 5.07 -17.75
N ALA A 107 -8.06 4.06 -17.87
CA ALA A 107 -8.44 2.65 -17.74
C ALA A 107 -9.03 2.34 -16.35
N ASN A 108 -8.39 2.78 -15.27
CA ASN A 108 -8.89 2.58 -13.91
C ASN A 108 -10.22 3.32 -13.67
N ARG A 109 -10.44 4.48 -14.30
CA ARG A 109 -11.73 5.16 -14.24
C ARG A 109 -12.85 4.35 -14.91
N LEU A 110 -12.56 3.67 -16.02
CA LEU A 110 -13.52 2.75 -16.65
C LEU A 110 -13.77 1.50 -15.79
N ALA A 111 -12.71 0.92 -15.24
CA ALA A 111 -12.78 -0.21 -14.33
C ALA A 111 -13.64 0.11 -13.09
N LEU A 112 -13.42 1.26 -12.46
CA LEU A 112 -14.23 1.76 -11.33
C LEU A 112 -15.71 1.93 -11.69
N LYS A 113 -16.03 2.46 -12.88
CA LYS A 113 -17.43 2.58 -13.35
C LYS A 113 -18.09 1.20 -13.47
N ARG A 114 -17.38 0.23 -14.06
CA ARG A 114 -17.86 -1.16 -14.19
C ARG A 114 -18.07 -1.78 -12.80
N ALA A 115 -17.09 -1.66 -11.91
CA ALA A 115 -17.17 -2.15 -10.54
C ALA A 115 -18.35 -1.54 -9.77
N ALA A 116 -18.54 -0.22 -9.85
CA ALA A 116 -19.64 0.47 -9.19
C ALA A 116 -21.01 0.00 -9.68
N ALA A 117 -21.15 -0.28 -10.98
CA ALA A 117 -22.39 -0.82 -11.54
C ALA A 117 -22.65 -2.26 -11.09
N VAL A 118 -21.61 -3.09 -10.95
CA VAL A 118 -21.71 -4.45 -10.39
C VAL A 118 -22.19 -4.39 -8.94
N GLU A 119 -21.54 -3.59 -8.08
CA GLU A 119 -21.92 -3.48 -6.67
C GLU A 119 -23.30 -2.85 -6.46
N GLN A 120 -23.69 -1.94 -7.35
CA GLN A 120 -25.05 -1.39 -7.33
C GLN A 120 -26.10 -2.49 -7.56
N ARG A 121 -25.88 -3.41 -8.50
CA ARG A 121 -26.80 -4.55 -8.70
C ARG A 121 -26.80 -5.47 -7.49
N ARG A 122 -25.62 -5.77 -6.94
CA ARG A 122 -25.48 -6.61 -5.72
C ARG A 122 -26.19 -6.01 -4.51
N THR A 123 -26.31 -4.70 -4.42
CA THR A 123 -27.07 -4.03 -3.34
C THR A 123 -28.55 -4.45 -3.32
N TYR A 124 -29.11 -4.84 -4.46
CA TYR A 124 -30.51 -5.26 -4.61
C TYR A 124 -30.67 -6.77 -4.90
N ASP A 125 -29.59 -7.54 -4.79
CA ASP A 125 -29.61 -8.97 -5.06
C ASP A 125 -30.26 -9.72 -3.87
N GLU A 126 -31.42 -10.33 -4.13
CA GLU A 126 -32.17 -11.12 -3.15
C GLU A 126 -31.43 -12.41 -2.77
N GLY A 127 -30.54 -12.92 -3.63
CA GLY A 127 -29.70 -14.07 -3.36
C GLY A 127 -28.57 -13.80 -2.35
N LEU A 128 -28.28 -12.52 -2.05
CA LEU A 128 -27.29 -12.16 -1.03
C LEU A 128 -27.90 -12.07 0.37
N THR A 129 -27.06 -12.28 1.39
CA THR A 129 -27.43 -11.98 2.78
C THR A 129 -27.52 -10.47 2.99
N ALA A 130 -28.16 -10.04 4.09
CA ALA A 130 -28.19 -8.62 4.48
C ALA A 130 -26.77 -8.02 4.61
N LEU A 131 -25.84 -8.78 5.20
CA LEU A 131 -24.42 -8.39 5.31
C LEU A 131 -23.76 -8.26 3.93
N GLY A 132 -24.08 -9.16 2.99
CA GLY A 132 -23.57 -9.10 1.62
C GLY A 132 -24.08 -7.87 0.86
N ARG A 133 -25.35 -7.51 1.01
CA ARG A 133 -25.93 -6.28 0.42
C ARG A 133 -25.34 -5.01 1.02
N ASP A 134 -25.14 -4.98 2.33
CA ASP A 134 -24.50 -3.85 3.04
C ASP A 134 -23.04 -3.66 2.63
N GLU A 135 -22.29 -4.75 2.48
CA GLU A 135 -20.93 -4.70 1.92
C GLU A 135 -20.90 -4.19 0.48
N ALA A 136 -21.81 -4.67 -0.38
CA ALA A 136 -21.96 -4.18 -1.75
C ALA A 136 -22.28 -2.68 -1.77
N ALA A 137 -23.17 -2.20 -0.91
CA ALA A 137 -23.47 -0.78 -0.78
C ALA A 137 -22.24 0.04 -0.38
N ARG A 138 -21.45 -0.41 0.61
CA ARG A 138 -20.19 0.25 1.01
C ARG A 138 -19.19 0.31 -0.15
N ARG A 139 -19.00 -0.79 -0.87
CA ARG A 139 -18.08 -0.86 -2.02
C ARG A 139 -18.56 0.03 -3.17
N MET A 140 -19.86 0.04 -3.48
CA MET A 140 -20.45 0.96 -4.44
C MET A 140 -20.17 2.43 -4.07
N HIS A 141 -20.42 2.82 -2.81
CA HIS A 141 -20.15 4.18 -2.34
C HIS A 141 -18.67 4.54 -2.43
N ARG A 142 -17.78 3.60 -2.06
CA ARG A 142 -16.33 3.75 -2.21
C ARG A 142 -15.91 3.98 -3.66
N PHE A 143 -16.36 3.13 -4.58
CA PHE A 143 -16.02 3.26 -6.00
C PHE A 143 -16.54 4.57 -6.59
N ARG A 144 -17.75 5.00 -6.20
CA ARG A 144 -18.30 6.31 -6.60
C ARG A 144 -17.48 7.48 -6.06
N SER A 145 -17.00 7.41 -4.82
CA SER A 145 -16.08 8.41 -4.26
C SER A 145 -14.77 8.49 -5.05
N MET A 146 -14.21 7.34 -5.46
CA MET A 146 -13.00 7.28 -6.29
C MET A 146 -13.21 7.79 -7.72
N LEU A 147 -14.46 7.86 -8.19
CA LEU A 147 -14.83 8.43 -9.49
C LEU A 147 -15.04 9.95 -9.48
N ALA A 148 -14.93 10.59 -8.31
CA ALA A 148 -15.03 12.04 -8.17
C ALA A 148 -14.06 12.75 -9.13
N LYS A 149 -14.43 13.98 -9.50
CA LYS A 149 -13.65 14.78 -10.45
C LYS A 149 -12.22 14.96 -9.93
N ASP A 150 -11.26 14.97 -10.87
CA ASP A 150 -9.84 15.25 -10.61
C ASP A 150 -9.06 14.19 -9.81
N ARG A 151 -9.69 13.05 -9.45
CA ARG A 151 -8.97 11.92 -8.83
C ARG A 151 -8.19 11.11 -9.87
N GLN A 152 -6.94 10.79 -9.52
CA GLN A 152 -6.00 10.08 -10.38
C GLN A 152 -5.70 8.70 -9.81
N ILE A 153 -6.48 7.69 -10.23
CA ILE A 153 -6.35 6.32 -9.74
C ILE A 153 -5.31 5.55 -10.57
N LEU A 154 -4.14 5.31 -9.98
CA LEU A 154 -2.99 4.67 -10.63
C LEU A 154 -3.12 3.15 -10.68
N ALA A 155 -3.75 2.54 -9.68
CA ALA A 155 -4.02 1.11 -9.63
C ALA A 155 -5.40 0.87 -9.00
N PHE A 156 -6.10 -0.14 -9.48
CA PHE A 156 -7.41 -0.53 -8.96
C PHE A 156 -7.65 -2.01 -9.20
N ASP A 157 -7.86 -2.74 -8.12
CA ASP A 157 -8.22 -4.15 -8.12
C ASP A 157 -9.33 -4.37 -7.10
N PRO A 158 -10.59 -4.59 -7.52
CA PRO A 158 -11.69 -4.82 -6.61
C PRO A 158 -11.74 -6.27 -6.09
N SER A 159 -10.87 -7.19 -6.53
CA SER A 159 -10.94 -8.57 -6.05
C SER A 159 -10.63 -8.66 -4.56
N GLY A 160 -11.36 -9.54 -3.85
CA GLY A 160 -11.24 -9.68 -2.41
C GLY A 160 -11.51 -8.40 -1.64
N ARG A 161 -10.69 -8.16 -0.62
CA ARG A 161 -10.62 -6.89 0.15
C ARG A 161 -10.24 -5.67 -0.71
N GLY A 162 -9.67 -5.93 -1.88
CA GLY A 162 -9.33 -4.94 -2.88
C GLY A 162 -8.07 -4.16 -2.57
N ARG A 163 -7.48 -3.63 -3.65
CA ARG A 163 -6.23 -2.87 -3.66
C ARG A 163 -6.38 -1.63 -4.53
N ALA A 164 -5.69 -0.55 -4.18
CA ALA A 164 -5.74 0.67 -4.95
C ALA A 164 -4.49 1.54 -4.75
N ALA A 165 -4.21 2.40 -5.72
CA ALA A 165 -3.26 3.49 -5.56
C ALA A 165 -3.83 4.78 -6.15
N GLU A 166 -3.68 5.89 -5.45
CA GLU A 166 -4.09 7.22 -5.90
C GLU A 166 -2.90 8.17 -5.91
N VAL A 167 -2.89 9.08 -6.88
CA VAL A 167 -1.84 10.07 -7.09
C VAL A 167 -2.36 11.47 -6.78
N PHE A 168 -1.50 12.27 -6.14
CA PHE A 168 -1.64 13.71 -5.98
C PHE A 168 -0.48 14.40 -6.69
N GLY A 169 -0.78 15.33 -7.60
CA GLY A 169 0.23 16.04 -8.41
C GLY A 169 0.33 15.52 -9.85
N ASP A 170 1.37 15.94 -10.57
CA ASP A 170 1.63 15.48 -11.94
C ASP A 170 2.76 14.47 -11.92
N LEU A 171 2.41 13.18 -11.91
CA LEU A 171 3.40 12.09 -11.83
C LEU A 171 4.32 12.01 -13.04
N ASP A 172 3.87 12.42 -14.23
CA ASP A 172 4.70 12.41 -15.45
C ASP A 172 5.77 13.52 -15.42
N ARG A 173 5.53 14.61 -14.67
CA ARG A 173 6.43 15.78 -14.61
C ARG A 173 7.14 15.98 -13.27
N ALA A 174 6.80 15.17 -12.27
CA ALA A 174 7.40 15.25 -10.95
C ALA A 174 8.91 14.99 -11.02
N SER A 175 9.70 15.85 -10.39
CA SER A 175 11.12 15.62 -10.15
C SER A 175 11.36 14.76 -8.91
N ARG A 176 10.43 14.79 -7.94
CA ARG A 176 10.46 14.01 -6.70
C ARG A 176 9.11 13.33 -6.49
N VAL A 177 9.13 12.04 -6.16
CA VAL A 177 7.91 11.25 -5.94
C VAL A 177 7.94 10.62 -4.56
N SER A 178 6.90 10.88 -3.79
CA SER A 178 6.70 10.31 -2.46
C SER A 178 5.72 9.16 -2.54
N VAL A 179 6.04 8.02 -1.93
CA VAL A 179 5.14 6.86 -1.87
C VAL A 179 4.79 6.61 -0.41
N VAL A 180 3.52 6.82 -0.05
CA VAL A 180 3.01 6.49 1.28
C VAL A 180 2.64 5.02 1.31
N VAL A 181 3.34 4.24 2.14
CA VAL A 181 3.13 2.81 2.35
C VAL A 181 2.48 2.62 3.72
N PRO A 182 1.17 2.32 3.78
CA PRO A 182 0.42 2.22 5.03
C PRO A 182 0.66 0.88 5.75
N GLY A 183 0.02 0.71 6.91
CA GLY A 183 0.12 -0.49 7.72
C GLY A 183 -1.04 -1.49 7.57
N VAL A 184 -1.29 -2.23 8.65
CA VAL A 184 -2.40 -3.19 8.78
C VAL A 184 -3.76 -2.53 8.52
N ASP A 185 -4.78 -3.35 8.25
CA ASP A 185 -6.15 -2.91 7.94
C ASP A 185 -6.27 -1.96 6.74
N THR A 186 -5.26 -1.94 5.88
CA THR A 186 -5.30 -1.26 4.59
C THR A 186 -5.99 -2.14 3.55
N GLU A 187 -7.09 -1.63 3.02
CA GLU A 187 -7.88 -2.23 1.95
C GLU A 187 -8.67 -1.15 1.21
N LEU A 188 -9.43 -1.54 0.18
CA LEU A 188 -10.14 -0.59 -0.67
C LEU A 188 -11.18 0.24 0.10
N LEU A 189 -11.89 -0.37 1.05
CA LEU A 189 -12.88 0.33 1.88
C LEU A 189 -12.23 1.28 2.90
N THR A 190 -11.00 1.02 3.33
CA THR A 190 -10.26 1.83 4.32
C THR A 190 -9.25 2.79 3.68
N LEU A 191 -9.11 2.78 2.34
CA LEU A 191 -8.26 3.66 1.56
C LEU A 191 -8.43 5.15 1.90
N GLU A 192 -9.65 5.56 2.25
CA GLU A 192 -9.98 6.91 2.70
C GLU A 192 -10.98 6.83 3.87
N ARG A 193 -10.93 7.79 4.79
CA ARG A 193 -11.85 7.86 5.95
C ARG A 193 -12.43 9.26 6.07
N THR A 194 -13.59 9.39 6.68
CA THR A 194 -14.24 10.69 6.97
C THR A 194 -13.84 11.25 8.33
N ARG A 195 -13.59 10.38 9.32
CA ARG A 195 -13.02 10.72 10.63
C ARG A 195 -11.60 10.18 10.71
N ARG A 196 -10.72 10.91 11.38
CA ARG A 196 -9.27 10.61 11.41
C ARG A 196 -8.74 10.39 9.99
N VAL A 197 -8.96 11.40 9.14
CA VAL A 197 -8.69 11.32 7.70
C VAL A 197 -7.26 10.89 7.41
N ASN A 198 -6.31 11.36 8.24
CA ASN A 198 -4.88 11.09 8.12
C ASN A 198 -4.45 9.74 8.70
N SER A 199 -5.38 8.94 9.22
CA SER A 199 -5.13 7.52 9.53
C SER A 199 -5.42 6.60 8.33
N ALA A 200 -5.74 7.15 7.16
CA ALA A 200 -5.98 6.42 5.93
C ALA A 200 -4.99 6.87 4.83
N PRO A 201 -4.60 5.98 3.89
CA PRO A 201 -3.59 6.27 2.88
C PRO A 201 -3.83 7.57 2.09
N VAL A 202 -5.08 7.82 1.70
CA VAL A 202 -5.46 9.03 0.95
C VAL A 202 -5.29 10.31 1.78
N GLY A 203 -5.63 10.28 3.07
CA GLY A 203 -5.42 11.45 3.94
C GLY A 203 -3.95 11.70 4.21
N MET A 204 -3.19 10.63 4.51
CA MET A 204 -1.73 10.71 4.69
C MET A 204 -1.06 11.34 3.47
N ALA A 205 -1.36 10.85 2.27
CA ALA A 205 -0.77 11.35 1.03
C ALA A 205 -1.21 12.80 0.71
N LYS A 206 -2.46 13.17 0.97
CA LYS A 206 -2.93 14.56 0.80
C LYS A 206 -2.21 15.53 1.73
N SER A 207 -2.07 15.15 3.00
CA SER A 207 -1.36 15.96 4.00
C SER A 207 0.12 16.10 3.65
N LEU A 208 0.76 15.01 3.24
CA LEU A 208 2.15 15.04 2.76
C LEU A 208 2.31 15.91 1.51
N TYR A 209 1.46 15.75 0.50
CA TYR A 209 1.51 16.59 -0.71
C TYR A 209 1.33 18.08 -0.39
N GLY A 210 0.39 18.41 0.49
CA GLY A 210 0.20 19.78 0.97
C GLY A 210 1.44 20.34 1.66
N ALA A 211 2.06 19.55 2.54
CA ALA A 211 3.26 19.92 3.26
C ALA A 211 4.50 20.05 2.35
N GLU A 212 4.67 19.16 1.37
CA GLU A 212 5.75 19.24 0.38
C GLU A 212 5.68 20.55 -0.42
N ARG A 213 4.50 20.91 -0.93
CA ARG A 213 4.32 22.16 -1.67
C ARG A 213 4.52 23.40 -0.81
N ALA A 214 4.24 23.31 0.49
CA ALA A 214 4.51 24.39 1.43
C ALA A 214 6.01 24.51 1.73
N ALA A 215 6.70 23.37 1.86
CA ALA A 215 8.13 23.31 2.18
C ALA A 215 9.01 23.75 1.00
N SER A 216 8.64 23.41 -0.24
CA SER A 216 9.36 23.85 -1.45
C SER A 216 8.38 24.05 -2.63
N PRO A 217 7.77 25.25 -2.76
CA PRO A 217 6.81 25.54 -3.83
C PRO A 217 7.36 25.38 -5.26
N GLY A 218 8.68 25.52 -5.43
CA GLY A 218 9.37 25.38 -6.72
C GLY A 218 9.63 23.93 -7.12
N THR A 219 9.62 22.99 -6.17
CA THR A 219 9.86 21.57 -6.43
C THR A 219 8.60 20.92 -6.98
N ARG A 220 8.69 20.31 -8.17
CA ARG A 220 7.59 19.54 -8.75
C ARG A 220 7.49 18.18 -8.06
N THR A 221 6.58 18.04 -7.10
CA THR A 221 6.33 16.77 -6.42
C THR A 221 5.07 16.06 -6.91
N ALA A 222 5.04 14.75 -6.71
CA ALA A 222 3.82 13.95 -6.73
C ALA A 222 3.84 12.95 -5.56
N VAL A 223 2.69 12.72 -4.94
CA VAL A 223 2.55 11.77 -3.82
C VAL A 223 1.60 10.65 -4.20
N ILE A 224 2.00 9.42 -3.95
CA ILE A 224 1.22 8.21 -4.20
C ILE A 224 0.71 7.68 -2.86
N ALA A 225 -0.61 7.69 -2.66
CA ALA A 225 -1.27 6.88 -1.63
C ALA A 225 -1.27 5.43 -2.11
N TRP A 226 -0.33 4.60 -1.62
CA TRP A 226 -0.12 3.26 -2.15
C TRP A 226 -0.68 2.17 -1.23
N ALA A 227 -1.89 1.73 -1.54
CA ALA A 227 -2.55 0.57 -0.92
C ALA A 227 -2.68 -0.59 -1.93
N ASP A 228 -1.68 -0.75 -2.80
CA ASP A 228 -1.65 -1.81 -3.82
C ASP A 228 -0.80 -3.01 -3.39
N TYR A 229 -1.05 -3.49 -2.18
CA TYR A 229 -0.55 -4.75 -1.64
C TYR A 229 -1.60 -5.36 -0.69
N THR A 230 -1.41 -6.63 -0.32
CA THR A 230 -2.28 -7.29 0.65
C THR A 230 -1.76 -7.01 2.05
N ALA A 231 -2.45 -6.16 2.81
CA ALA A 231 -2.09 -5.87 4.20
C ALA A 231 -2.70 -6.90 5.17
N PRO A 232 -2.06 -7.14 6.34
CA PRO A 232 -2.66 -7.95 7.39
C PRO A 232 -4.03 -7.41 7.84
N ALA A 233 -4.93 -8.31 8.23
CA ALA A 233 -6.18 -7.97 8.92
C ALA A 233 -5.92 -7.92 10.43
N GLY A 234 -5.99 -6.73 11.02
CA GLY A 234 -5.67 -6.49 12.42
C GLY A 234 -4.23 -6.86 12.79
N LEU A 235 -4.02 -7.15 14.09
CA LEU A 235 -2.72 -7.46 14.69
C LEU A 235 -2.54 -8.97 14.97
N GLY A 236 -3.11 -9.82 14.11
CA GLY A 236 -3.03 -11.27 14.24
C GLY A 236 -1.71 -11.88 13.75
N VAL A 237 -1.69 -13.19 13.56
CA VAL A 237 -0.51 -13.96 13.12
C VAL A 237 0.10 -13.39 11.84
N ASP A 238 -0.73 -13.03 10.85
CA ASP A 238 -0.25 -12.46 9.59
C ASP A 238 0.48 -11.13 9.77
N ALA A 239 0.10 -10.33 10.77
CA ALA A 239 0.78 -9.09 11.12
C ALA A 239 2.13 -9.36 11.80
N MET A 240 2.31 -10.51 12.46
CA MET A 240 3.58 -10.88 13.10
C MET A 240 4.55 -11.56 12.11
N LEU A 241 4.02 -12.16 11.05
CA LEU A 241 4.81 -12.85 10.02
C LEU A 241 5.23 -11.92 8.87
N GLY A 242 6.26 -12.33 8.14
CA GLY A 242 6.83 -11.56 7.03
C GLY A 242 6.26 -11.85 5.65
N GLY A 243 5.35 -12.82 5.52
CA GLY A 243 4.86 -13.30 4.21
C GLY A 243 4.18 -12.19 3.39
N LEU A 244 3.21 -11.50 3.98
CA LEU A 244 2.50 -10.40 3.32
C LEU A 244 3.43 -9.21 3.01
N ALA A 245 4.39 -8.93 3.90
CA ALA A 245 5.42 -7.92 3.64
C ALA A 245 6.31 -8.28 2.45
N ALA A 246 6.68 -9.56 2.29
CA ALA A 246 7.48 -10.02 1.15
C ALA A 246 6.73 -9.91 -0.19
N GLU A 247 5.44 -10.26 -0.22
CA GLU A 247 4.58 -10.05 -1.40
C GLU A 247 4.42 -8.56 -1.71
N GLY A 248 4.19 -7.73 -0.69
CA GLY A 248 4.12 -6.28 -0.81
C GLY A 248 5.41 -5.67 -1.36
N ALA A 249 6.57 -6.14 -0.89
CA ALA A 249 7.88 -5.66 -1.32
C ALA A 249 8.11 -5.87 -2.82
N VAL A 250 7.70 -7.02 -3.37
CA VAL A 250 7.76 -7.29 -4.82
C VAL A 250 6.93 -6.27 -5.60
N ARG A 251 5.70 -5.99 -5.15
CA ARG A 251 4.80 -5.03 -5.79
C ARG A 251 5.32 -3.59 -5.66
N LEU A 252 5.86 -3.22 -4.51
CA LEU A 252 6.43 -1.90 -4.26
C LEU A 252 7.63 -1.63 -5.18
N ASN A 253 8.57 -2.57 -5.27
CA ASN A 253 9.72 -2.45 -6.15
C ASN A 253 9.32 -2.42 -7.63
N ALA A 254 8.31 -3.18 -8.02
CA ALA A 254 7.75 -3.13 -9.37
C ALA A 254 7.10 -1.78 -9.69
N LEU A 255 6.34 -1.18 -8.75
CA LEU A 255 5.79 0.17 -8.91
C LEU A 255 6.91 1.20 -9.08
N VAL A 256 7.85 1.24 -8.14
CA VAL A 256 8.93 2.24 -8.11
C VAL A 256 9.80 2.14 -9.36
N GLY A 257 10.11 0.91 -9.79
CA GLY A 257 10.89 0.66 -11.01
C GLY A 257 10.15 1.05 -12.30
N ALA A 258 8.83 1.22 -12.24
CA ALA A 258 7.99 1.56 -13.39
C ALA A 258 7.53 3.03 -13.39
N LEU A 259 7.90 3.83 -12.39
CA LEU A 259 7.59 5.26 -12.37
C LEU A 259 8.25 5.97 -13.57
N PRO A 260 7.58 6.96 -14.18
CA PRO A 260 8.11 7.66 -15.35
C PRO A 260 9.40 8.43 -15.03
N GLY A 261 10.19 8.66 -16.06
CA GLY A 261 11.40 9.50 -16.00
C GLY A 261 12.44 9.00 -14.98
N ALA A 262 13.19 9.96 -14.45
CA ALA A 262 14.29 9.73 -13.50
C ALA A 262 14.05 10.42 -12.15
N SER A 263 12.79 10.66 -11.78
CA SER A 263 12.43 11.27 -10.50
C SER A 263 13.07 10.53 -9.32
N THR A 264 13.54 11.29 -8.35
CA THR A 264 14.00 10.79 -7.05
C THR A 264 12.78 10.33 -6.26
N VAL A 265 12.88 9.17 -5.61
CA VAL A 265 11.78 8.55 -4.86
C VAL A 265 12.08 8.52 -3.37
N SER A 266 11.09 8.88 -2.57
CA SER A 266 11.10 8.73 -1.12
C SER A 266 9.95 7.83 -0.69
N LEU A 267 10.25 6.80 0.11
CA LEU A 267 9.25 5.89 0.67
C LEU A 267 8.91 6.34 2.09
N PHE A 268 7.62 6.53 2.38
CA PHE A 268 7.10 6.94 3.67
C PHE A 268 6.24 5.83 4.26
N CYS A 269 6.82 5.07 5.15
CA CYS A 269 6.34 3.75 5.53
C CYS A 269 5.83 3.76 6.97
N HIS A 270 4.53 3.59 7.13
CA HIS A 270 3.86 3.71 8.42
C HIS A 270 3.48 2.34 8.98
N SER A 271 3.73 2.10 10.27
CA SER A 271 3.33 0.86 10.93
C SER A 271 3.87 -0.37 10.18
N TYR A 272 3.05 -1.40 9.90
CA TYR A 272 3.45 -2.57 9.10
C TYR A 272 4.04 -2.21 7.72
N GLY A 273 3.75 -1.03 7.18
CA GLY A 273 4.40 -0.52 5.98
C GLY A 273 5.92 -0.43 6.10
N SER A 274 6.47 -0.21 7.30
CA SER A 274 7.92 -0.24 7.54
C SER A 274 8.52 -1.61 7.29
N VAL A 275 7.78 -2.68 7.59
CA VAL A 275 8.16 -4.07 7.34
C VAL A 275 8.22 -4.30 5.83
N VAL A 276 7.20 -3.84 5.10
CA VAL A 276 7.16 -3.90 3.62
C VAL A 276 8.37 -3.17 3.02
N CYS A 277 8.64 -1.94 3.47
CA CYS A 277 9.76 -1.14 2.98
C CYS A 277 11.12 -1.73 3.36
N GLY A 278 11.26 -2.28 4.57
CA GLY A 278 12.48 -2.95 5.00
C GLY A 278 12.80 -4.18 4.15
N VAL A 279 11.80 -5.03 3.89
CA VAL A 279 11.96 -6.20 2.99
C VAL A 279 12.20 -5.78 1.53
N ALA A 280 11.65 -4.64 1.11
CA ALA A 280 11.86 -4.11 -0.24
C ALA A 280 13.25 -3.49 -0.46
N ALA A 281 13.87 -2.95 0.60
CA ALA A 281 15.02 -2.05 0.54
C ALA A 281 16.19 -2.58 -0.30
N GLY A 282 16.63 -3.82 -0.07
CA GLY A 282 17.78 -4.41 -0.75
C GLY A 282 17.58 -4.68 -2.25
N LYS A 283 16.33 -4.62 -2.73
CA LYS A 283 15.98 -4.76 -4.16
C LYS A 283 15.33 -3.48 -4.73
N ALA A 284 15.29 -2.41 -3.94
CA ALA A 284 14.71 -1.16 -4.37
C ALA A 284 15.53 -0.57 -5.53
N PRO A 285 14.89 0.01 -6.57
CA PRO A 285 15.62 0.70 -7.61
C PRO A 285 16.45 1.87 -7.04
N ARG A 286 17.64 2.12 -7.60
CA ARG A 286 18.58 3.18 -7.15
C ARG A 286 18.00 4.60 -7.07
N ARG A 287 16.85 4.85 -7.71
CA ARG A 287 16.14 6.12 -7.61
C ARG A 287 15.49 6.35 -6.24
N VAL A 288 15.34 5.30 -5.42
CA VAL A 288 14.90 5.43 -4.02
C VAL A 288 16.06 6.00 -3.23
N ALA A 289 15.94 7.28 -2.85
CA ALA A 289 16.98 8.00 -2.13
C ALA A 289 16.73 8.03 -0.62
N ASP A 290 15.48 7.89 -0.20
CA ASP A 290 15.08 7.98 1.20
C ASP A 290 14.00 6.94 1.52
N ILE A 291 14.14 6.27 2.67
CA ILE A 291 13.12 5.43 3.29
C ILE A 291 12.90 5.97 4.70
N ALA A 292 11.75 6.59 4.94
CA ALA A 292 11.36 7.12 6.22
C ALA A 292 10.28 6.24 6.85
N VAL A 293 10.56 5.72 8.04
CA VAL A 293 9.63 4.88 8.80
C VAL A 293 9.05 5.64 10.00
N ALA A 294 7.76 5.48 10.24
CA ALA A 294 7.04 6.13 11.33
C ALA A 294 6.17 5.12 12.08
N GLY A 295 6.26 5.10 13.41
CA GLY A 295 5.54 4.12 14.25
C GLY A 295 5.88 2.68 13.85
N SER A 296 7.16 2.39 13.62
CA SER A 296 7.60 1.12 13.04
C SER A 296 7.67 0.01 14.09
N PRO A 297 7.05 -1.17 13.86
CA PRO A 297 7.32 -2.33 14.70
C PRO A 297 8.67 -3.02 14.36
N GLY A 298 9.35 -2.58 13.30
CA GLY A 298 10.58 -3.14 12.77
C GLY A 298 10.67 -3.09 11.24
N MET A 299 11.83 -3.48 10.70
CA MET A 299 12.12 -3.50 9.25
C MET A 299 12.63 -4.86 8.74
N ARG A 300 12.56 -5.91 9.57
CA ARG A 300 13.15 -7.25 9.33
C ARG A 300 14.63 -7.21 8.99
N ALA A 301 15.34 -6.33 9.68
CA ALA A 301 16.78 -6.23 9.65
C ALA A 301 17.30 -5.98 11.07
N GLU A 302 18.52 -6.42 11.33
CA GLU A 302 19.20 -6.19 12.63
C GLU A 302 19.74 -4.76 12.73
N SER A 303 20.05 -4.12 11.60
CA SER A 303 20.50 -2.74 11.51
C SER A 303 20.20 -2.16 10.13
N ALA A 304 20.25 -0.83 10.00
CA ALA A 304 20.10 -0.11 8.75
C ALA A 304 21.13 -0.56 7.70
N ALA A 305 22.35 -0.92 8.11
CA ALA A 305 23.38 -1.43 7.22
C ALA A 305 23.03 -2.80 6.60
N ARG A 306 22.15 -3.57 7.24
CA ARG A 306 21.68 -4.90 6.77
C ARG A 306 20.44 -4.82 5.88
N LEU A 307 19.95 -3.61 5.58
CA LEU A 307 18.89 -3.41 4.58
C LEU A 307 19.43 -3.45 3.14
N ASP A 308 20.75 -3.52 2.96
CA ASP A 308 21.44 -3.65 1.66
C ASP A 308 21.01 -2.58 0.63
N THR A 309 20.83 -1.34 1.08
CA THR A 309 20.35 -0.22 0.25
C THR A 309 21.23 1.02 0.37
N ASP A 310 21.30 1.80 -0.71
CA ASP A 310 21.95 3.12 -0.73
C ASP A 310 21.03 4.22 -0.21
N ALA A 311 19.74 3.92 0.02
CA ALA A 311 18.77 4.89 0.52
C ALA A 311 19.09 5.31 1.96
N ARG A 312 18.88 6.59 2.27
CA ARG A 312 18.95 7.07 3.65
C ARG A 312 17.77 6.54 4.42
N ILE A 313 18.05 5.91 5.56
CA ILE A 313 17.03 5.39 6.47
C ILE A 313 16.75 6.43 7.54
N TRP A 314 15.49 6.86 7.61
CA TRP A 314 15.00 7.81 8.60
C TRP A 314 13.97 7.12 9.49
N ALA A 315 13.97 7.41 10.78
CA ALA A 315 13.03 6.81 11.72
C ALA A 315 12.49 7.85 12.69
N MET A 316 11.21 7.71 13.03
CA MET A 316 10.53 8.51 14.04
C MET A 316 9.49 7.66 14.79
N ARG A 317 9.35 7.93 16.09
CA ARG A 317 8.27 7.40 16.92
C ARG A 317 7.75 8.52 17.80
N ASP A 318 6.44 8.70 17.81
CA ASP A 318 5.76 9.55 18.77
C ASP A 318 5.84 8.92 20.17
N ARG A 319 5.97 9.75 21.20
CA ARG A 319 6.13 9.28 22.58
C ARG A 319 4.93 8.50 23.12
N ASP A 320 3.74 8.74 22.56
CA ASP A 320 2.48 8.14 22.99
C ASP A 320 2.04 7.02 22.03
N ASP A 321 2.97 6.54 21.18
CA ASP A 321 2.71 5.43 20.25
C ASP A 321 2.93 4.07 20.93
N TRP A 322 1.84 3.31 21.09
CA TRP A 322 1.81 1.95 21.64
C TRP A 322 2.77 0.96 20.97
N ILE A 323 3.27 1.27 19.76
CA ILE A 323 4.30 0.47 19.12
C ILE A 323 5.59 0.36 19.95
N GLU A 324 5.85 1.28 20.89
CA GLU A 324 6.97 1.12 21.82
C GLU A 324 6.92 -0.18 22.64
N ASP A 325 5.71 -0.71 22.88
CA ASP A 325 5.49 -1.93 23.67
C ASP A 325 5.60 -3.22 22.83
N VAL A 326 5.80 -3.11 21.51
CA VAL A 326 5.91 -4.28 20.64
C VAL A 326 7.31 -4.88 20.73
N PRO A 327 7.46 -6.20 20.96
CA PRO A 327 8.79 -6.82 21.02
C PRO A 327 9.56 -6.70 19.70
N HIS A 328 10.64 -5.91 19.71
CA HIS A 328 11.50 -5.62 18.56
C HIS A 328 12.57 -6.69 18.33
N LEU A 329 12.13 -7.90 18.01
CA LEU A 329 12.98 -9.04 17.69
C LEU A 329 12.39 -9.87 16.55
N GLU A 330 13.23 -10.62 15.84
CA GLU A 330 12.78 -11.65 14.90
C GLU A 330 13.39 -12.99 15.28
N PHE A 331 12.56 -14.01 15.46
CA PHE A 331 13.01 -15.39 15.67
C PHE A 331 12.07 -16.39 15.00
N GLY A 332 12.62 -17.33 14.23
CA GLY A 332 11.82 -18.36 13.55
C GLY A 332 10.78 -17.79 12.57
N GLY A 333 11.03 -16.60 12.01
CA GLY A 333 10.13 -15.92 11.07
C GLY A 333 9.06 -15.02 11.72
N ILE A 334 8.95 -15.05 13.05
CA ILE A 334 8.01 -14.24 13.85
C ILE A 334 8.69 -12.95 14.30
N GLY A 335 7.99 -11.83 14.18
CA GLY A 335 8.46 -10.50 14.57
C GLY A 335 9.13 -9.74 13.41
N HIS A 336 9.62 -8.54 13.70
CA HIS A 336 10.07 -7.59 12.68
C HIS A 336 11.49 -7.07 12.88
N GLY A 337 12.28 -7.74 13.73
CA GLY A 337 13.68 -7.38 13.97
C GLY A 337 13.80 -6.14 14.85
N ALA A 338 14.97 -5.51 14.79
CA ALA A 338 15.34 -4.42 15.67
C ALA A 338 14.48 -3.15 15.47
N ASP A 339 14.35 -2.37 16.54
CA ASP A 339 13.60 -1.11 16.56
C ASP A 339 14.32 -0.05 15.72
N PRO A 340 13.71 0.52 14.67
CA PRO A 340 14.37 1.53 13.86
C PRO A 340 14.67 2.84 14.60
N VAL A 341 14.03 3.10 15.75
CA VAL A 341 14.36 4.27 16.58
C VAL A 341 15.42 3.99 17.64
N ASP A 342 15.87 2.75 17.80
CA ASP A 342 17.04 2.43 18.62
C ASP A 342 18.30 2.97 17.92
N PRO A 343 19.13 3.80 18.59
CA PRO A 343 20.38 4.28 18.02
C PRO A 343 21.30 3.17 17.48
N ALA A 344 21.28 1.97 18.07
CA ALA A 344 22.06 0.82 17.61
C ALA A 344 21.61 0.28 16.24
N PHE A 345 20.36 0.53 15.83
CA PHE A 345 19.89 0.20 14.50
C PHE A 345 20.60 1.03 13.42
N GLY A 346 20.97 2.28 13.73
CA GLY A 346 21.73 3.15 12.82
C GLY A 346 20.89 3.94 11.82
N ALA A 347 19.58 4.11 12.06
CA ALA A 347 18.76 5.04 11.29
C ALA A 347 18.98 6.51 11.73
N ARG A 348 18.59 7.44 10.86
CA ARG A 348 18.58 8.88 11.16
C ARG A 348 17.31 9.24 11.94
N LEU A 349 17.48 9.51 13.23
CA LEU A 349 16.36 9.76 14.14
C LEU A 349 15.83 11.19 14.00
N VAL A 350 14.58 11.34 13.59
CA VAL A 350 13.92 12.65 13.39
C VAL A 350 12.77 12.85 14.37
N SER A 351 12.48 14.11 14.68
CA SER A 351 11.42 14.47 15.62
C SER A 351 10.05 14.04 15.09
N ALA A 352 9.24 13.47 15.98
CA ALA A 352 7.82 13.21 15.77
C ALA A 352 6.92 14.22 16.53
N ALA A 353 7.48 15.30 17.08
CA ALA A 353 6.76 16.19 17.99
C ALA A 353 5.45 16.72 17.38
N GLY A 354 4.42 16.79 18.24
CA GLY A 354 3.07 17.18 17.84
C GLY A 354 2.24 16.07 17.20
N ALA A 355 2.86 14.96 16.76
CA ALA A 355 2.10 13.75 16.49
C ALA A 355 1.42 13.26 17.78
N SER A 356 0.33 12.52 17.64
CA SER A 356 -0.38 11.94 18.78
C SER A 356 -0.80 10.52 18.46
N GLY A 357 -0.15 9.60 19.17
CA GLY A 357 -0.35 8.17 19.04
C GLY A 357 -0.04 7.63 17.64
N HIS A 358 -0.39 6.37 17.43
CA HIS A 358 0.06 5.61 16.27
C HIS A 358 -0.41 6.15 14.91
N SER A 359 -1.50 6.91 14.85
CA SER A 359 -2.03 7.44 13.58
C SER A 359 -1.66 8.90 13.32
N GLY A 360 -0.92 9.55 14.23
CA GLY A 360 -0.74 11.01 14.23
C GLY A 360 0.36 11.55 13.31
N TYR A 361 1.20 10.69 12.72
CA TYR A 361 2.43 11.12 12.03
C TYR A 361 2.22 11.98 10.79
N PHE A 362 1.05 11.87 10.16
CA PHE A 362 0.68 12.65 8.96
C PHE A 362 -0.30 13.78 9.27
N GLU A 363 -0.56 14.07 10.55
CA GLU A 363 -1.46 15.16 10.93
C GLU A 363 -0.82 16.52 10.58
N PRO A 364 -1.56 17.44 9.94
CA PRO A 364 -1.09 18.79 9.65
C PRO A 364 -0.64 19.56 10.91
N GLY A 365 0.43 20.34 10.76
CA GLY A 365 0.98 21.16 11.85
C GLY A 365 1.94 20.43 12.79
N THR A 366 2.17 19.13 12.60
CA THR A 366 3.14 18.35 13.38
C THR A 366 4.56 18.50 12.82
N GLU A 367 5.56 18.40 13.70
CA GLU A 367 6.96 18.32 13.26
C GLU A 367 7.22 17.03 12.48
N SER A 368 6.51 15.95 12.83
CA SER A 368 6.50 14.70 12.07
C SER A 368 6.22 14.93 10.59
N LEU A 369 5.05 15.50 10.25
CA LEU A 369 4.70 15.77 8.86
C LEU A 369 5.67 16.75 8.19
N GLY A 370 6.13 17.77 8.93
CA GLY A 370 7.14 18.71 8.44
C GLY A 370 8.45 18.03 8.06
N ASN A 371 8.92 17.08 8.86
CA ASN A 371 10.11 16.28 8.59
C ASN A 371 9.92 15.37 7.37
N LEU A 372 8.78 14.68 7.26
CA LEU A 372 8.47 13.83 6.10
C LEU A 372 8.49 14.67 4.81
N ALA A 373 7.87 15.86 4.83
CA ALA A 373 7.87 16.78 3.70
C ALA A 373 9.28 17.30 3.36
N ALA A 374 10.07 17.69 4.36
CA ALA A 374 11.45 18.15 4.16
C ALA A 374 12.33 17.06 3.53
N ILE A 375 12.18 15.81 3.96
CA ILE A 375 12.85 14.65 3.35
C ILE A 375 12.39 14.47 1.90
N ALA A 376 11.07 14.49 1.65
CA ALA A 376 10.49 14.31 0.32
C ALA A 376 11.04 15.32 -0.70
N VAL A 377 11.11 16.60 -0.33
CA VAL A 377 11.60 17.67 -1.22
C VAL A 377 13.13 17.79 -1.25
N GLY A 378 13.87 16.99 -0.45
CA GLY A 378 15.33 17.06 -0.36
C GLY A 378 15.86 18.24 0.46
N ALA A 379 14.99 18.93 1.20
CA ALA A 379 15.34 20.04 2.08
C ALA A 379 15.91 19.53 3.42
N TYR A 380 16.94 18.66 3.37
CA TYR A 380 17.47 17.98 4.54
C TYR A 380 17.98 18.92 5.64
N GLY A 381 18.40 20.14 5.29
CA GLY A 381 18.77 21.18 6.26
C GLY A 381 17.63 21.59 7.19
N SER A 382 16.38 21.51 6.71
CA SER A 382 15.16 21.85 7.44
C SER A 382 14.65 20.71 8.34
N VAL A 383 15.21 19.51 8.23
CA VAL A 383 14.85 18.36 9.07
C VAL A 383 15.24 18.64 10.52
N ARG A 384 14.28 18.42 11.44
CA ARG A 384 14.47 18.46 12.89
C ARG A 384 14.78 17.07 13.41
N CYS A 385 15.97 16.90 13.97
CA CYS A 385 16.37 15.63 14.58
C CYS A 385 15.62 15.37 15.89
N ALA A 386 15.51 14.11 16.29
CA ALA A 386 14.91 13.74 17.58
C ALA A 386 15.73 14.29 18.76
N THR A 387 17.04 14.45 18.57
CA THR A 387 18.00 15.01 19.53
C THR A 387 18.56 16.34 19.03
N ALA A 388 18.95 17.21 19.97
CA ALA A 388 19.44 18.57 19.66
C ALA A 388 20.82 18.61 18.98
N ASP A 389 21.57 17.50 18.98
CA ASP A 389 22.91 17.38 18.41
C ASP A 389 22.95 17.39 16.87
N GLY A 390 21.80 17.30 16.21
CA GLY A 390 21.71 17.35 14.76
C GLY A 390 22.22 16.09 14.05
N ALA A 391 22.47 15.00 14.78
CA ALA A 391 23.10 13.78 14.26
C ALA A 391 22.38 13.19 13.04
N CYS A 392 21.05 13.32 12.98
CA CYS A 392 20.23 12.82 11.87
C CYS A 392 20.57 13.44 10.51
N ARG A 393 21.24 14.60 10.46
CA ARG A 393 21.67 15.28 9.22
C ARG A 393 23.13 15.02 8.85
N SER A 394 23.88 14.30 9.68
CA SER A 394 25.31 14.08 9.48
C SER A 394 25.62 13.41 8.13
N GLY A 395 26.62 13.91 7.40
CA GLY A 395 27.02 13.38 6.10
C GLY A 395 26.07 13.69 4.93
N ILE A 396 25.06 14.54 5.11
CA ILE A 396 24.19 15.00 4.02
C ILE A 396 24.70 16.35 3.53
N SER A 397 25.23 16.39 2.31
CA SER A 397 25.49 17.66 1.63
C SER A 397 24.15 18.29 1.24
N ALA A 398 23.96 19.58 1.49
CA ALA A 398 22.84 20.30 0.90
C ALA A 398 22.98 20.22 -0.63
N GLU A 399 22.02 19.60 -1.33
CA GLU A 399 21.88 19.81 -2.77
C GLU A 399 21.63 21.31 -2.94
N ARG A 400 22.61 22.05 -3.48
CA ARG A 400 22.41 23.45 -3.83
C ARG A 400 21.34 23.48 -4.91
N GLU A 401 20.25 24.20 -4.65
CA GLU A 401 19.31 24.59 -5.70
C GLU A 401 20.11 25.35 -6.77
N THR A 402 20.16 24.78 -7.99
CA THR A 402 20.68 25.45 -9.20
C THR A 402 19.55 25.78 -10.13
#